data_AF-A0A5K0V6N5-F1
#
_entry.id   AF-A0A5K0V6N5-F1
#
_cell.length_a   1.000
_cell.length_b   1.000
_cell.length_c   1.000
_cell.angle_alpha   90.00
_cell.angle_beta   90.00
_cell.angle_gamma   90.00
#
_symmetry.space_group_name_H-M   'P 1'
#
loop_
_entity.id
_entity.type
_entity.pdbx_description
1 polymer ?
#
loop_
_entity_poly.entity_id
_entity_poly.type
_entity_poly.pdbx_seq_one_letter_code
_entity_poly.pdbx_strand_id
1 'polypeptide(L)' 'VSDLEGDDVVCVIRNDATLNGSLFTLHLAHIRVDLPTLTDADKE' A
#
# COMPACT_ATOMS: atom_id res chain seq x y z
N VAL A 1 8.19 2.62 8.18
CA VAL A 1 8.04 1.23 8.65
C VAL A 1 8.75 1.12 9.98
N SER A 2 8.10 0.50 10.96
CA SER A 2 8.62 0.32 12.31
C SER A 2 9.00 -1.12 12.60
N ASP A 3 8.13 -2.07 12.21
CA ASP A 3 8.35 -3.50 12.42
C ASP A 3 7.56 -4.35 11.42
N LEU A 4 7.82 -5.67 11.42
CA LEU A 4 7.11 -6.69 10.65
C LEU A 4 6.54 -7.75 11.59
N GLU A 5 5.25 -8.04 11.46
CA GLU A 5 4.55 -9.04 12.25
C GLU A 5 3.95 -10.11 11.32
N GLY A 6 4.75 -11.11 10.96
CA GLY A 6 4.36 -12.12 9.98
C GLY A 6 4.17 -11.49 8.60
N ASP A 7 2.94 -11.50 8.10
CA ASP A 7 2.57 -10.87 6.83
C ASP A 7 2.15 -9.39 6.99
N ASP A 8 2.03 -8.88 8.23
CA ASP A 8 1.60 -7.52 8.52
C ASP A 8 2.80 -6.55 8.69
N VAL A 9 2.59 -5.29 8.30
CA VAL A 9 3.60 -4.21 8.44
C VAL A 9 3.14 -3.17 9.45
N VAL A 10 3.93 -2.99 10.51
CA VAL A 10 3.65 -1.95 11.53
C VAL A 10 4.23 -0.61 11.08
N CYS A 11 3.38 0.41 11.01
CA CYS A 11 3.75 1.75 10.57
C CYS A 11 3.56 2.81 11.68
N VAL A 12 4.34 3.89 11.57
CA VAL A 12 4.14 5.11 12.37
C VAL A 12 3.46 6.16 11.50
N ILE A 13 2.32 6.66 11.98
CA ILE A 13 1.63 7.79 11.37
C ILE A 13 2.45 9.05 11.61
N ARG A 14 2.84 9.73 10.53
CA ARG A 14 3.69 10.93 10.60
C ARG A 14 2.91 12.24 10.64
N ASN A 15 1.64 12.21 10.28
CA ASN A 15 0.76 13.35 10.27
C ASN A 15 -0.70 12.92 10.47
N ASP A 16 -1.52 13.83 10.97
CA ASP A 16 -2.95 13.60 11.08
C ASP A 16 -3.64 13.82 9.73
N ALA A 17 -4.52 12.90 9.35
CA ALA A 17 -5.36 12.98 8.16
C ALA A 17 -6.62 12.12 8.34
N THR A 18 -7.75 12.56 7.80
CA THR A 18 -8.99 11.78 7.78
C THR A 18 -9.14 11.08 6.44
N LEU A 19 -9.17 9.75 6.46
CA LEU A 19 -9.44 8.90 5.29
C LEU A 19 -10.92 8.49 5.29
N ASN A 20 -11.70 8.99 4.34
CA ASN A 20 -13.12 8.63 4.17
C ASN A 20 -13.28 7.71 2.95
N GLY A 21 -13.84 6.52 3.14
CA GLY A 21 -13.99 5.49 2.10
C GLY A 21 -13.35 4.15 2.50
N SER A 22 -13.44 3.18 1.61
CA SER A 22 -12.95 1.81 1.83
C SER A 22 -11.75 1.43 0.96
N LEU A 23 -11.37 2.25 -0.03
CA LEU A 23 -10.30 1.98 -0.98
C LEU A 23 -9.42 3.22 -1.16
N PHE A 24 -8.12 3.05 -0.97
CA PHE A 24 -7.12 4.11 -1.07
C PHE A 24 -5.93 3.65 -1.90
N THR A 25 -5.21 4.61 -2.50
CA THR A 25 -3.94 4.33 -3.19
C THR A 25 -2.78 4.49 -2.21
N LEU A 26 -1.85 3.54 -2.26
CA LEU A 26 -0.63 3.56 -1.45
C LEU A 26 0.58 3.77 -2.36
N HIS A 27 1.49 4.67 -1.94
CA HIS A 27 2.78 4.84 -2.59
C HIS A 27 3.89 4.23 -1.73
N LEU A 28 4.61 3.25 -2.29
CA LEU A 28 5.77 2.63 -1.66
C LEU A 28 7.05 3.31 -2.18
N ALA A 29 7.61 4.20 -1.36
CA ALA A 29 8.81 4.94 -1.76
C ALA A 29 10.02 4.01 -1.86
N HIS A 30 10.70 4.05 -3.01
CA HIS A 30 11.99 3.39 -3.26
C HIS A 30 11.91 1.85 -3.17
N ILE A 31 10.75 1.27 -3.47
CA ILE A 31 10.54 -0.18 -3.51
C ILE A 31 10.00 -0.55 -4.89
N ARG A 32 10.52 -1.65 -5.46
CA ARG A 32 9.96 -2.26 -6.66
C ARG A 32 8.81 -3.16 -6.26
N VAL A 33 7.63 -2.91 -6.82
CA VAL A 33 6.48 -3.81 -6.68
C VAL A 33 6.56 -4.85 -7.78
N ASP A 34 6.73 -6.12 -7.40
CA ASP A 34 6.83 -7.24 -8.35
C ASP A 34 5.44 -7.75 -8.78
N LEU A 35 4.58 -6.82 -9.19
CA LEU A 35 3.29 -7.08 -9.82
C LEU A 35 3.30 -6.49 -11.23
N PRO A 36 2.54 -7.07 -12.19
CA PRO A 36 2.46 -6.51 -13.53
C PRO A 36 1.74 -5.16 -13.51
N THR A 37 2.07 -4.30 -14.46
CA THR A 37 1.38 -3.02 -14.64
C THR A 37 -0.09 -3.18 -15.03
N LEU A 38 -0.41 -4.29 -15.72
CA LEU A 38 -1.77 -4.66 -16.12
C LEU A 38 -2.05 -6.09 -15.67
N THR A 39 -3.13 -6.27 -14.94
CA THR A 39 -3.69 -7.57 -14.55
C THR A 39 -4.68 -8.07 -15.60
N ASP A 40 -5.16 -9.31 -15.47
CA ASP A 40 -6.21 -9.82 -16.36
C ASP A 40 -7.53 -9.06 -16.21
N ALA A 41 -7.82 -8.55 -15.01
CA ALA A 41 -9.00 -7.69 -14.76
C ALA A 41 -8.91 -6.34 -15.49
N ASP A 42 -7.70 -5.84 -15.78
CA ASP A 42 -7.52 -4.60 -16.55
C ASP A 42 -7.71 -4.79 -18.06
N LYS A 43 -7.80 -6.05 -18.54
CA LYS A 43 -7.95 -6.38 -19.97
C LYS A 43 -9.41 -6.52 -20.41
N GLU A 44 -10.33 -6.70 -19.47
CA GLU A 44 -11.79 -6.75 -19.71
C GLU A 44 -12.40 -5.35 -19.79
#